data_AF-R6VJC1-F1
#
_entry.id   AF-R6VJC1-F1
#
_cell.length_a   1.000
_cell.length_b   1.000
_cell.length_c   1.000
_cell.angle_alpha   90.00
_cell.angle_beta   90.00
_cell.angle_gamma   90.00
#
_symmetry.space_group_name_H-M   'P 1'
#
loop_
_entity.id
_entity.type
_entity.pdbx_description
1 polymer ?
#
loop_
_entity_poly.entity_id
_entity_poly.type
_entity_poly.pdbx_seq_one_letter_code
_entity_poly.pdbx_strand_id
1 'polypeptide(L)'
;MNKLLVALYDTQGYMRSLADYFGRKNFLLDSRLFTKLESLNEFLKDRQPDVLLLGEDVDRTGVKYLDRARHLVIMSEGNGVAEGGETCPLIFKYQSAEKILQEIFQILEEGEGASSVTATKTGGQTEFIGIYRPYGAPVPLQRLLPEVKDRRQSILVDLELFGEEQQVMKAAGTAENSGMSEVIFYLKQHSEKLAAKLRRMITQCDGMDYLGAVEDFRDLYTLCREDVDRLLSLFAHETGYERVVFDVGFLTDSSLYLLYCCDRIYIPRAQSRWEEQRRAALERLLVREGLEEVIDNIQYI
;
A
#
# COMPACT_ATOMS: atom_id res chain seq x y z
N MET A 1 -2.82 -0.45 -13.98
CA MET A 1 -3.12 0.51 -12.89
C MET A 1 -4.62 0.47 -12.65
N ASN A 2 -5.05 -0.09 -11.53
CA ASN A 2 -6.40 0.11 -11.03
C ASN A 2 -6.27 0.96 -9.77
N LYS A 3 -6.55 2.26 -9.92
CA LYS A 3 -6.66 3.18 -8.78
C LYS A 3 -7.98 2.88 -8.08
N LEU A 4 -8.04 3.11 -6.77
CA LEU A 4 -9.30 2.99 -6.04
C LEU A 4 -10.32 3.99 -6.60
N LEU A 5 -11.44 3.52 -7.15
CA LEU A 5 -12.48 4.39 -7.68
C LEU A 5 -13.49 4.75 -6.59
N VAL A 6 -13.44 5.99 -6.11
CA VAL A 6 -14.31 6.49 -5.04
C VAL A 6 -15.37 7.43 -5.61
N ALA A 7 -16.64 7.08 -5.45
CA ALA A 7 -17.76 7.96 -5.75
C ALA A 7 -18.26 8.64 -4.48
N LEU A 8 -18.43 9.96 -4.52
CA LEU A 8 -18.96 10.76 -3.41
C LEU A 8 -20.28 11.38 -3.84
N TYR A 9 -21.32 11.28 -3.03
CA TYR A 9 -22.59 11.95 -3.28
C TYR A 9 -23.02 12.79 -2.09
N ASP A 10 -23.11 14.11 -2.32
CA ASP A 10 -23.46 15.11 -1.32
C ASP A 10 -24.22 16.28 -1.93
N THR A 11 -25.18 16.79 -1.17
CA THR A 11 -25.98 17.96 -1.53
C THR A 11 -25.55 19.22 -0.76
N GLN A 12 -24.79 19.09 0.32
CA GLN A 12 -24.47 20.18 1.28
C GLN A 12 -23.02 20.69 1.21
N GLY A 13 -22.16 20.09 0.39
CA GLY A 13 -20.88 20.66 -0.05
C GLY A 13 -19.65 20.31 0.80
N TYR A 14 -19.79 19.64 1.95
CA TYR A 14 -18.65 19.14 2.72
C TYR A 14 -17.79 18.17 1.87
N MET A 15 -18.45 17.25 1.15
CA MET A 15 -17.73 16.25 0.35
C MET A 15 -16.95 16.85 -0.81
N ARG A 16 -17.16 18.14 -1.15
CA ARG A 16 -16.29 18.84 -2.11
C ARG A 16 -14.87 18.97 -1.61
N SER A 17 -14.68 19.37 -0.35
CA SER A 17 -13.33 19.51 0.22
C SER A 17 -12.64 18.16 0.34
N LEU A 18 -13.40 17.10 0.66
CA LEU A 18 -12.91 15.74 0.71
C LEU A 18 -12.54 15.21 -0.68
N ALA A 19 -13.38 15.44 -1.69
CA ALA A 19 -13.10 15.10 -3.08
C ALA A 19 -11.87 15.85 -3.62
N ASP A 20 -11.68 17.12 -3.24
CA ASP A 20 -10.47 17.88 -3.59
C ASP A 20 -9.21 17.27 -2.95
N TYR A 21 -9.30 16.82 -1.69
CA TYR A 21 -8.21 16.11 -1.03
C TYR A 21 -7.90 14.78 -1.72
N PHE A 22 -8.92 13.98 -2.01
CA PHE A 22 -8.81 12.71 -2.74
C PHE A 22 -8.24 12.90 -4.15
N GLY A 23 -8.66 13.95 -4.86
CA GLY A 23 -8.12 14.31 -6.16
C GLY A 23 -6.64 14.75 -6.12
N ARG A 24 -6.11 15.15 -4.95
CA ARG A 24 -4.65 15.34 -4.77
C ARG A 24 -3.94 14.02 -4.56
N LYS A 25 -4.58 13.03 -3.93
CA LYS A 25 -4.13 11.64 -3.80
C LYS A 25 -4.33 10.83 -5.11
N ASN A 26 -4.16 11.48 -6.26
CA ASN A 26 -4.33 10.89 -7.60
C ASN A 26 -3.50 9.62 -7.81
N PHE A 27 -2.43 9.47 -7.07
CA PHE A 27 -1.60 8.28 -7.08
C PHE A 27 -2.34 7.03 -6.53
N LEU A 28 -3.14 7.20 -5.47
CA LEU A 28 -3.81 6.10 -4.75
C LEU A 28 -5.24 5.82 -5.27
N LEU A 29 -5.97 6.87 -5.64
CA LEU A 29 -7.40 6.79 -5.92
C LEU A 29 -7.85 7.78 -7.01
N ASP A 30 -8.95 7.47 -7.67
CA ASP A 30 -9.70 8.36 -8.56
C ASP A 30 -11.05 8.66 -7.91
N SER A 31 -11.30 9.93 -7.59
CA SER A 31 -12.52 10.36 -6.89
C SER A 31 -13.46 11.15 -7.79
N ARG A 32 -14.76 10.87 -7.69
CA ARG A 32 -15.81 11.64 -8.39
C ARG A 32 -16.89 12.11 -7.44
N LEU A 33 -17.08 13.42 -7.38
CA LEU A 33 -18.16 14.05 -6.63
C LEU A 33 -19.40 14.23 -7.50
N PHE A 34 -20.53 13.79 -6.99
CA PHE A 34 -21.86 14.01 -7.54
C PHE A 34 -22.65 14.91 -6.58
N THR A 35 -23.36 15.88 -7.14
CA THR A 35 -24.29 16.75 -6.40
C THR A 35 -25.74 16.62 -6.89
N LYS A 36 -25.96 15.75 -7.88
CA LYS A 36 -27.26 15.45 -8.47
C LYS A 36 -27.45 13.94 -8.54
N LEU A 37 -28.60 13.47 -8.11
CA LEU A 37 -28.92 12.04 -8.04
C LEU A 37 -28.97 11.38 -9.42
N GLU A 38 -29.42 12.11 -10.45
CA GLU A 38 -29.47 11.60 -11.82
C GLU A 38 -28.06 11.28 -12.35
N SER A 39 -27.10 12.16 -12.09
CA SER A 39 -25.71 11.99 -12.52
C SER A 39 -25.02 10.82 -11.81
N LEU A 40 -25.32 10.60 -10.53
CA LEU A 40 -24.83 9.43 -9.80
C LEU A 40 -25.39 8.13 -10.42
N ASN A 41 -26.70 8.09 -10.69
CA ASN A 41 -27.36 6.93 -11.27
C ASN A 41 -26.82 6.59 -12.67
N GLU A 42 -26.56 7.59 -13.51
CA GLU A 42 -25.90 7.38 -14.81
C GLU A 42 -24.48 6.82 -14.65
N PHE A 43 -23.72 7.32 -13.68
CA PHE A 43 -22.38 6.81 -13.41
C PHE A 43 -22.39 5.35 -12.94
N LEU A 44 -23.23 4.98 -11.97
CA LEU A 44 -23.34 3.61 -11.45
C LEU A 44 -23.84 2.61 -12.52
N LYS A 45 -24.58 3.10 -13.51
CA LYS A 45 -25.03 2.28 -14.66
C LYS A 45 -23.88 1.82 -15.56
N ASP A 46 -22.81 2.60 -15.67
CA ASP A 46 -21.71 2.32 -16.60
C ASP A 46 -20.39 1.98 -15.89
N ARG A 47 -20.24 2.37 -14.63
CA ARG A 47 -19.03 2.21 -13.82
C ARG A 47 -19.38 1.53 -12.49
N GLN A 48 -18.46 0.71 -12.00
CA GLN A 48 -18.55 0.07 -10.69
C GLN A 48 -17.48 0.71 -9.79
N PRO A 49 -17.83 1.67 -8.92
CA PRO A 49 -16.89 2.22 -7.96
C PRO A 49 -16.54 1.17 -6.90
N ASP A 50 -15.30 1.19 -6.42
CA ASP A 50 -14.88 0.38 -5.30
C ASP A 50 -15.59 0.84 -4.02
N VAL A 51 -15.76 2.16 -3.86
CA VAL A 51 -16.42 2.75 -2.68
C VAL A 51 -17.41 3.83 -3.12
N LEU A 52 -18.62 3.77 -2.58
CA LEU A 52 -19.63 4.83 -2.68
C LEU A 52 -19.84 5.47 -1.30
N LEU A 53 -19.47 6.74 -1.17
CA LEU A 53 -19.67 7.56 0.03
C LEU A 53 -20.96 8.38 -0.09
N LEU A 54 -21.90 8.15 0.82
CA LEU A 54 -23.16 8.90 0.90
C LEU A 54 -23.22 9.71 2.19
N GLY A 55 -23.72 10.95 2.11
CA GLY A 55 -24.05 11.71 3.32
C GLY A 55 -25.21 11.04 4.08
N GLU A 56 -25.18 11.07 5.42
CA GLU A 56 -26.26 10.56 6.26
C GLU A 56 -27.64 11.17 5.91
N ASP A 57 -27.66 12.45 5.56
CA ASP A 57 -28.88 13.21 5.21
C ASP A 57 -29.39 12.96 3.78
N VAL A 58 -28.72 12.09 3.03
CA VAL A 58 -29.10 11.77 1.64
C VAL A 58 -30.21 10.73 1.63
N ASP A 59 -31.31 11.05 0.93
CA ASP A 59 -32.36 10.07 0.64
C ASP A 59 -31.83 8.96 -0.28
N ARG A 60 -31.66 7.77 0.28
CA ARG A 60 -31.14 6.58 -0.41
C ARG A 60 -32.19 5.90 -1.29
N THR A 61 -33.48 6.13 -1.04
CA THR A 61 -34.57 5.43 -1.74
C THR A 61 -34.59 5.72 -3.25
N GLY A 62 -34.05 6.88 -3.66
CA GLY A 62 -33.92 7.27 -5.06
C GLY A 62 -32.67 6.75 -5.77
N VAL A 63 -31.66 6.24 -5.04
CA VAL A 63 -30.39 5.81 -5.65
C VAL A 63 -30.56 4.43 -6.27
N LYS A 64 -30.38 4.36 -7.58
CA LYS A 64 -30.48 3.12 -8.36
C LYS A 64 -29.10 2.50 -8.50
N TYR A 65 -29.04 1.17 -8.56
CA TYR A 65 -27.81 0.42 -8.76
C TYR A 65 -26.79 0.53 -7.61
N LEU A 66 -27.26 0.70 -6.37
CA LEU A 66 -26.40 0.69 -5.17
C LEU A 66 -25.60 -0.61 -5.06
N ASP A 67 -26.16 -1.73 -5.52
CA ASP A 67 -25.53 -3.05 -5.57
C ASP A 67 -24.28 -3.13 -6.47
N ARG A 68 -24.04 -2.12 -7.31
CA ARG A 68 -22.87 -2.07 -8.19
C ARG A 68 -21.65 -1.42 -7.56
N ALA A 69 -21.82 -0.69 -6.48
CA ALA A 69 -20.69 -0.27 -5.66
C ALA A 69 -20.21 -1.48 -4.86
N ARG A 70 -18.89 -1.75 -4.83
CA ARG A 70 -18.37 -2.87 -4.04
C ARG A 70 -18.63 -2.65 -2.54
N HIS A 71 -18.43 -1.43 -2.08
CA HIS A 71 -18.73 -1.03 -0.70
C HIS A 71 -19.55 0.26 -0.67
N LEU A 72 -20.59 0.25 0.17
CA LEU A 72 -21.42 1.42 0.47
C LEU A 72 -21.06 1.94 1.87
N VAL A 73 -20.63 3.18 1.96
CA VAL A 73 -20.17 3.81 3.19
C VAL A 73 -20.98 5.07 3.47
N ILE A 74 -21.44 5.22 4.70
CA ILE A 74 -22.26 6.36 5.12
C ILE A 74 -21.41 7.33 5.92
N MET A 75 -21.44 8.60 5.54
CA MET A 75 -20.74 9.68 6.22
C MET A 75 -21.66 10.38 7.22
N SER A 76 -21.39 10.19 8.52
CA SER A 76 -22.22 10.70 9.63
C SER A 76 -21.63 11.93 10.30
N GLU A 77 -22.51 12.82 10.80
CA GLU A 77 -22.14 14.02 11.57
C GLU A 77 -21.97 13.76 13.08
N GLY A 78 -22.16 12.51 13.53
CA GLY A 78 -21.94 12.13 14.94
C GLY A 78 -23.21 11.99 15.78
N ASN A 79 -24.40 12.11 15.18
CA ASN A 79 -25.68 11.97 15.88
C ASN A 79 -26.44 10.67 15.56
N GLY A 80 -25.94 9.85 14.63
CA GLY A 80 -26.55 8.58 14.26
C GLY A 80 -25.96 7.41 15.03
N VAL A 81 -26.73 6.82 15.95
CA VAL A 81 -26.63 5.38 16.22
C VAL A 81 -27.16 4.70 14.97
N ALA A 82 -26.58 3.57 14.52
CA ALA A 82 -27.10 2.79 13.41
C ALA A 82 -28.56 2.38 13.68
N GLU A 83 -29.51 3.24 13.32
CA GLU A 83 -30.93 2.97 13.48
C GLU A 83 -31.37 2.11 12.31
N GLY A 84 -31.56 0.82 12.61
CA GLY A 84 -32.32 -0.09 11.76
C GLY A 84 -31.49 -0.85 10.74
N GLY A 85 -30.95 -2.00 11.15
CA GLY A 85 -30.86 -3.21 10.32
C GLY A 85 -29.99 -3.21 9.05
N GLU A 86 -29.45 -2.08 8.60
CA GLU A 86 -28.53 -2.00 7.47
C GLU A 86 -27.09 -2.01 7.97
N THR A 87 -26.37 -3.10 7.69
CA THR A 87 -24.96 -3.34 8.03
C THR A 87 -24.01 -2.52 7.13
N CYS A 88 -24.28 -1.23 6.92
CA CYS A 88 -23.40 -0.35 6.15
C CYS A 88 -22.39 0.31 7.09
N PRO A 89 -21.08 0.28 6.78
CA PRO A 89 -20.06 0.95 7.58
C PRO A 89 -20.27 2.47 7.60
N LEU A 90 -19.98 3.08 8.75
CA LEU A 90 -20.17 4.49 9.06
C LEU A 90 -18.81 5.16 9.28
N ILE A 91 -18.57 6.30 8.62
CA ILE A 91 -17.38 7.15 8.82
C ILE A 91 -17.82 8.54 9.29
N PHE A 92 -17.15 9.09 10.29
CA PHE A 92 -17.46 10.44 10.78
C PHE A 92 -16.91 11.53 9.85
N LYS A 93 -17.73 12.56 9.55
CA LYS A 93 -17.35 13.70 8.68
C LYS A 93 -16.27 14.59 9.32
N TYR A 94 -16.29 14.80 10.63
CA TYR A 94 -15.46 15.81 11.30
C TYR A 94 -14.14 15.29 11.84
N GLN A 95 -13.41 14.57 10.99
CA GLN A 95 -12.04 14.14 11.27
C GLN A 95 -11.11 14.50 10.11
N SER A 96 -9.81 14.29 10.28
CA SER A 96 -8.82 14.54 9.22
C SER A 96 -9.14 13.68 7.99
N ALA A 97 -9.02 14.25 6.80
CA ALA A 97 -9.25 13.53 5.54
C ALA A 97 -8.33 12.30 5.37
N GLU A 98 -7.16 12.30 6.00
CA GLU A 98 -6.27 11.14 6.10
C GLU A 98 -6.92 9.98 6.88
N LYS A 99 -7.46 10.25 8.08
CA LYS A 99 -8.22 9.24 8.85
C LYS A 99 -9.44 8.71 8.11
N ILE A 100 -10.18 9.58 7.41
CA ILE A 100 -11.30 9.16 6.55
C ILE A 100 -10.80 8.19 5.47
N LEU A 101 -9.67 8.51 4.83
CA LEU A 101 -9.09 7.66 3.81
C LEU A 101 -8.62 6.31 4.39
N GLN A 102 -8.02 6.31 5.58
CA GLN A 102 -7.62 5.09 6.31
C GLN A 102 -8.83 4.21 6.67
N GLU A 103 -9.94 4.80 7.13
CA GLU A 103 -11.18 4.05 7.43
C GLU A 103 -11.82 3.46 6.17
N ILE A 104 -11.87 4.23 5.06
CA ILE A 104 -12.33 3.72 3.76
C ILE A 104 -11.53 2.49 3.36
N PHE A 105 -10.22 2.59 3.52
CA PHE A 105 -9.27 1.56 3.22
C PHE A 105 -9.51 0.29 4.07
N GLN A 106 -9.66 0.44 5.40
CA GLN A 106 -10.01 -0.66 6.30
C GLN A 106 -11.32 -1.38 5.91
N ILE A 107 -12.35 -0.62 5.49
CA ILE A 107 -13.64 -1.18 5.07
C ILE A 107 -13.50 -2.07 3.83
N LEU A 108 -12.59 -1.73 2.91
CA LEU A 108 -12.31 -2.56 1.74
C LEU A 108 -11.74 -3.92 2.17
N GLU A 109 -10.85 -3.94 3.17
CA GLU A 109 -10.24 -5.16 3.70
C GLU A 109 -11.25 -6.09 4.36
N GLU A 110 -12.20 -5.52 5.12
CA GLU A 110 -13.16 -6.28 5.92
C GLU A 110 -14.25 -6.94 5.05
N GLY A 111 -14.67 -6.30 3.96
CA GLY A 111 -15.70 -6.85 3.06
C GLY A 111 -15.14 -7.76 1.95
N GLU A 112 -13.87 -7.62 1.59
CA GLU A 112 -13.15 -8.57 0.74
C GLU A 112 -12.44 -9.60 1.61
N GLY A 113 -13.18 -10.58 2.15
CA GLY A 113 -12.69 -11.63 3.07
C GLY A 113 -11.16 -11.78 3.11
N ALA A 114 -10.53 -11.04 4.04
CA ALA A 114 -9.08 -10.99 4.27
C ALA A 114 -8.22 -10.97 2.99
N SER A 115 -8.31 -9.94 2.15
CA SER A 115 -7.35 -9.72 1.05
C SER A 115 -7.28 -8.26 0.55
N SER A 116 -7.13 -7.31 1.47
CA SER A 116 -6.47 -6.03 1.16
C SER A 116 -5.85 -5.54 2.46
N VAL A 117 -4.59 -5.09 2.47
CA VAL A 117 -3.91 -4.59 3.67
C VAL A 117 -3.44 -3.18 3.41
N THR A 118 -4.36 -2.25 3.55
CA THR A 118 -4.12 -0.90 4.03
C THR A 118 -3.85 -0.91 5.54
N ALA A 119 -2.58 -1.11 5.86
CA ALA A 119 -1.96 -0.99 7.19
C ALA A 119 -2.69 -0.02 8.15
N THR A 120 -3.68 -0.53 8.88
CA THR A 120 -4.21 0.12 10.08
C THR A 120 -3.39 -0.36 11.26
N LYS A 121 -2.52 0.53 11.72
CA LYS A 121 -1.70 0.39 12.92
C LYS A 121 -2.57 0.14 14.15
N THR A 122 -2.95 -1.10 14.47
CA THR A 122 -3.03 -1.58 15.87
C THR A 122 -3.32 -3.08 15.98
N GLY A 123 -2.40 -3.80 16.64
CA GLY A 123 -2.77 -4.97 17.45
C GLY A 123 -2.22 -6.32 17.01
N GLY A 124 -0.89 -6.46 16.86
CA GLY A 124 -0.20 -7.76 16.75
C GLY A 124 0.36 -8.10 15.36
N GLN A 125 0.53 -7.10 14.50
CA GLN A 125 0.78 -7.23 13.07
C GLN A 125 2.28 -7.08 12.73
N THR A 126 2.74 -7.84 11.73
CA THR A 126 4.06 -7.72 11.11
C THR A 126 4.41 -6.25 10.82
N GLU A 127 5.57 -5.79 11.29
CA GLU A 127 6.09 -4.45 10.98
C GLU A 127 6.70 -4.45 9.57
N PHE A 128 6.25 -3.51 8.72
CA PHE A 128 6.77 -3.34 7.37
C PHE A 128 7.76 -2.18 7.33
N ILE A 129 8.98 -2.46 6.89
CA ILE A 129 10.07 -1.49 6.83
C ILE A 129 10.53 -1.34 5.38
N GLY A 130 10.49 -0.11 4.86
CA GLY A 130 11.05 0.21 3.55
C GLY A 130 12.49 0.70 3.66
N ILE A 131 13.36 0.25 2.77
CA ILE A 131 14.68 0.85 2.56
C ILE A 131 14.70 1.41 1.15
N TYR A 132 15.09 2.67 1.02
CA TYR A 132 15.24 3.31 -0.27
C TYR A 132 16.56 4.08 -0.35
N ARG A 133 17.36 3.80 -1.39
CA ARG A 133 18.68 4.43 -1.62
C ARG A 133 18.63 5.38 -2.83
N PRO A 134 18.07 6.59 -2.70
CA PRO A 134 17.91 7.55 -3.81
C PRO A 134 19.22 8.04 -4.43
N TYR A 135 20.36 7.81 -3.77
CA TYR A 135 21.67 8.34 -4.16
C TYR A 135 22.60 7.30 -4.79
N GLY A 136 22.21 6.02 -4.81
CA GLY A 136 23.05 4.95 -5.35
C GLY A 136 24.33 4.65 -4.55
N ALA A 137 24.45 5.18 -3.32
CA ALA A 137 25.54 4.81 -2.43
C ALA A 137 25.23 3.43 -1.81
N PRO A 138 26.10 2.42 -1.97
CA PRO A 138 25.93 1.13 -1.31
C PRO A 138 26.12 1.32 0.19
N VAL A 139 25.01 1.41 0.91
CA VAL A 139 25.01 1.42 2.37
C VAL A 139 24.64 0.02 2.82
N PRO A 140 25.54 -0.70 3.52
CA PRO A 140 25.26 -2.04 4.01
C PRO A 140 23.98 -2.06 4.85
N LEU A 141 23.12 -3.06 4.61
CA LEU A 141 21.87 -3.25 5.35
C LEU A 141 22.06 -3.17 6.87
N GLN A 142 23.17 -3.73 7.36
CA GLN A 142 23.54 -3.74 8.79
C GLN A 142 23.70 -2.34 9.38
N ARG A 143 24.10 -1.36 8.58
CA ARG A 143 24.18 0.05 8.99
C ARG A 143 22.82 0.73 8.93
N LEU A 144 21.95 0.28 8.03
CA LEU A 144 20.62 0.85 7.87
C LEU A 144 19.65 0.35 8.96
N LEU A 145 19.88 -0.85 9.48
CA LEU A 145 19.03 -1.51 10.47
C LEU A 145 19.82 -1.96 11.70
N PRO A 146 20.41 -1.03 12.49
CA PRO A 146 21.17 -1.38 13.68
C PRO A 146 20.32 -2.00 14.79
N GLU A 147 18.99 -1.80 14.74
CA GLU A 147 18.00 -2.32 15.70
C GLU A 147 17.61 -3.77 15.41
N VAL A 148 17.90 -4.30 14.22
CA VAL A 148 17.65 -5.71 13.84
C VAL A 148 18.77 -6.59 14.41
N LYS A 149 18.90 -6.53 15.74
CA LYS A 149 19.80 -7.35 16.56
C LYS A 149 19.22 -8.74 16.84
N ASP A 150 17.88 -8.84 16.89
CA ASP A 150 17.19 -10.13 16.95
C ASP A 150 16.61 -10.44 15.57
N ARG A 151 17.41 -11.16 14.78
CA ARG A 151 17.19 -11.45 13.35
C ARG A 151 16.28 -12.66 13.11
N ARG A 152 15.90 -13.37 14.17
CA ARG A 152 15.26 -14.70 14.10
C ARG A 152 13.84 -14.71 13.52
N GLN A 153 13.18 -13.55 13.44
CA GLN A 153 11.82 -13.41 12.90
C GLN A 153 11.73 -12.24 11.90
N SER A 154 12.84 -11.96 11.20
CA SER A 154 12.92 -10.89 10.22
C SER A 154 13.36 -11.43 8.86
N ILE A 155 12.71 -10.94 7.80
CA ILE A 155 13.06 -11.27 6.41
C ILE A 155 13.42 -10.00 5.63
N LEU A 156 14.44 -10.09 4.79
CA LEU A 156 14.77 -9.08 3.77
C LEU A 156 14.20 -9.53 2.44
N VAL A 157 13.41 -8.67 1.81
CA VAL A 157 12.84 -8.84 0.49
C VAL A 157 13.53 -7.87 -0.45
N ASP A 158 14.36 -8.41 -1.35
CA ASP A 158 15.14 -7.62 -2.28
C ASP A 158 14.31 -7.26 -3.53
N LEU A 159 14.04 -5.96 -3.71
CA LEU A 159 13.36 -5.37 -4.85
C LEU A 159 14.31 -4.47 -5.66
N GLU A 160 15.61 -4.79 -5.70
CA GLU A 160 16.58 -4.14 -6.56
C GLU A 160 16.54 -4.70 -8.00
N LEU A 161 16.91 -3.84 -8.96
CA LEU A 161 17.00 -4.22 -10.39
C LEU A 161 18.15 -5.20 -10.65
N PHE A 162 19.20 -5.13 -9.81
CA PHE A 162 20.43 -5.89 -9.95
C PHE A 162 20.84 -6.39 -8.55
N GLY A 163 20.31 -7.54 -8.13
CA GLY A 163 20.63 -8.11 -6.81
C GLY A 163 22.08 -8.58 -6.71
N GLU A 164 23.00 -7.68 -6.36
CA GLU A 164 24.42 -7.98 -6.24
C GLU A 164 24.70 -9.09 -5.21
N GLU A 165 23.98 -9.07 -4.08
CA GLU A 165 24.10 -10.07 -3.02
C GLU A 165 23.64 -11.46 -3.49
N GLN A 166 22.52 -11.53 -4.22
CA GLN A 166 22.04 -12.77 -4.83
C GLN A 166 23.04 -13.33 -5.86
N GLN A 167 23.72 -12.49 -6.63
CA GLN A 167 24.77 -12.95 -7.56
C GLN A 167 25.97 -13.54 -6.83
N VAL A 168 26.39 -12.95 -5.71
CA VAL A 168 27.46 -13.47 -4.86
C VAL A 168 27.06 -14.84 -4.27
N MET A 169 25.84 -14.97 -3.77
CA MET A 169 25.33 -16.24 -3.21
C MET A 169 25.16 -17.33 -4.28
N LYS A 170 24.70 -16.98 -5.49
CA LYS A 170 24.64 -17.91 -6.63
C LYS A 170 26.05 -18.35 -7.05
N ALA A 171 27.01 -17.44 -7.09
CA ALA A 171 28.41 -17.77 -7.39
C ALA A 171 29.05 -18.67 -6.33
N ALA A 172 28.64 -18.55 -5.07
CA ALA A 172 29.05 -19.43 -3.97
C ALA A 172 28.33 -20.80 -3.97
N GLY A 173 27.35 -21.02 -4.86
CA GLY A 173 26.56 -22.24 -4.92
C GLY A 173 25.57 -22.41 -3.77
N THR A 174 25.27 -21.33 -3.04
CA THR A 174 24.42 -21.35 -1.82
C THR A 174 23.00 -20.84 -2.05
N ALA A 175 22.66 -20.42 -3.28
CA ALA A 175 21.32 -19.97 -3.65
C ALA A 175 20.83 -20.73 -4.89
N GLU A 176 19.59 -21.26 -4.83
CA GLU A 176 18.88 -21.78 -5.99
C GLU A 176 18.32 -20.62 -6.86
N ASN A 177 17.82 -20.92 -8.06
CA ASN A 177 17.19 -19.95 -8.98
C ASN A 177 15.80 -19.48 -8.49
N SER A 178 15.72 -19.08 -7.23
CA SER A 178 14.50 -18.63 -6.58
C SER A 178 14.69 -17.22 -6.03
N GLY A 179 13.70 -16.36 -6.22
CA GLY A 179 13.72 -14.96 -5.83
C GLY A 179 12.41 -14.27 -6.18
N MET A 180 12.42 -12.94 -6.23
CA MET A 180 11.22 -12.16 -6.44
C MET A 180 10.52 -12.40 -7.78
N SER A 181 11.23 -12.83 -8.84
CA SER A 181 10.60 -13.18 -10.13
C SER A 181 9.54 -14.28 -9.98
N GLU A 182 9.84 -15.32 -9.19
CA GLU A 182 8.89 -16.42 -8.98
C GLU A 182 7.74 -16.01 -8.06
N VAL A 183 8.01 -15.16 -7.06
CA VAL A 183 6.98 -14.58 -6.20
C VAL A 183 6.01 -13.73 -7.01
N ILE A 184 6.52 -12.84 -7.86
CA ILE A 184 5.72 -11.99 -8.77
C ILE A 184 4.86 -12.87 -9.69
N PHE A 185 5.44 -13.93 -10.26
CA PHE A 185 4.69 -14.86 -11.09
C PHE A 185 3.49 -15.48 -10.36
N TYR A 186 3.63 -15.89 -9.10
CA TYR A 186 2.52 -16.47 -8.34
C TYR A 186 1.51 -15.43 -7.83
N LEU A 187 1.95 -14.21 -7.49
CA LEU A 187 1.05 -13.10 -7.17
C LEU A 187 0.10 -12.83 -8.35
N LYS A 188 0.66 -12.81 -9.56
CA LYS A 188 -0.08 -12.64 -10.82
C LYS A 188 -1.05 -13.78 -11.13
N GLN A 189 -0.74 -15.00 -10.67
CA GLN A 189 -1.61 -16.16 -10.86
C GLN A 189 -2.69 -16.31 -9.78
N HIS A 190 -2.72 -15.44 -8.77
CA HIS A 190 -3.62 -15.58 -7.61
C HIS A 190 -3.49 -16.96 -6.96
N SER A 191 -2.26 -17.48 -6.84
CA SER A 191 -2.04 -18.84 -6.38
C SER A 191 -2.19 -18.97 -4.87
N GLU A 192 -3.15 -19.77 -4.41
CA GLU A 192 -3.33 -20.13 -2.98
C GLU A 192 -2.13 -20.88 -2.37
N LYS A 193 -1.17 -21.31 -3.20
CA LYS A 193 0.04 -22.05 -2.75
C LYS A 193 1.24 -21.13 -2.53
N LEU A 194 1.07 -19.80 -2.64
CA LEU A 194 2.16 -18.84 -2.58
C LEU A 194 2.94 -18.94 -1.27
N ALA A 195 2.29 -18.96 -0.11
CA ALA A 195 2.97 -19.06 1.19
C ALA A 195 3.84 -20.33 1.31
N ALA A 196 3.33 -21.47 0.88
CA ALA A 196 4.07 -22.74 0.92
C ALA A 196 5.29 -22.71 -0.02
N LYS A 197 5.18 -22.04 -1.18
CA LYS A 197 6.28 -21.90 -2.13
C LYS A 197 7.31 -20.88 -1.66
N LEU A 198 6.88 -19.75 -1.10
CA LEU A 198 7.74 -18.71 -0.54
C LEU A 198 8.75 -19.30 0.45
N ARG A 199 8.30 -20.17 1.37
CA ARG A 199 9.17 -20.87 2.35
C ARG A 199 10.32 -21.65 1.73
N ARG A 200 10.18 -22.10 0.49
CA ARG A 200 11.23 -22.83 -0.25
C ARG A 200 12.22 -21.91 -0.94
N MET A 201 11.84 -20.66 -1.18
CA MET A 201 12.66 -19.64 -1.85
C MET A 201 13.52 -18.84 -0.87
N ILE A 202 13.16 -18.88 0.42
CA ILE A 202 13.86 -18.17 1.48
C ILE A 202 15.22 -18.83 1.71
N THR A 203 16.25 -18.01 1.66
CA THR A 203 17.63 -18.36 2.01
C THR A 203 17.99 -17.69 3.33
N GLN A 204 18.93 -18.24 4.08
CA GLN A 204 19.36 -17.65 5.35
C GLN A 204 20.78 -17.08 5.21
N CYS A 205 20.97 -15.81 5.58
CA CYS A 205 22.26 -15.12 5.56
C CYS A 205 22.47 -14.38 6.89
N ASP A 206 23.58 -14.64 7.59
CA ASP A 206 23.94 -14.00 8.87
C ASP A 206 22.80 -13.96 9.91
N GLY A 207 22.01 -15.03 10.00
CA GLY A 207 20.92 -15.19 10.96
C GLY A 207 19.62 -14.45 10.60
N MET A 208 19.53 -13.86 9.41
CA MET A 208 18.33 -13.24 8.84
C MET A 208 17.84 -14.04 7.63
N ASP A 209 16.53 -14.11 7.44
CA ASP A 209 15.96 -14.70 6.23
C ASP A 209 16.03 -13.71 5.08
N TYR A 210 16.28 -14.20 3.88
CA TYR A 210 16.55 -13.41 2.68
C TYR A 210 15.80 -14.01 1.49
N LEU A 211 15.01 -13.16 0.84
CA LEU A 211 14.34 -13.40 -0.42
C LEU A 211 15.03 -12.55 -1.49
N GLY A 212 15.74 -13.21 -2.39
CA GLY A 212 16.59 -12.54 -3.37
C GLY A 212 15.82 -11.78 -4.44
N ALA A 213 16.55 -10.89 -5.12
CA ALA A 213 16.06 -10.06 -6.21
C ALA A 213 15.42 -10.86 -7.36
N VAL A 214 14.84 -10.11 -8.29
CA VAL A 214 14.36 -10.64 -9.56
C VAL A 214 15.51 -11.12 -10.44
N GLU A 215 15.27 -12.18 -11.20
CA GLU A 215 16.19 -12.63 -12.24
C GLU A 215 16.11 -11.73 -13.48
N ASP A 216 14.92 -11.18 -13.75
CA ASP A 216 14.68 -10.21 -14.80
C ASP A 216 14.07 -8.94 -14.22
N PHE A 217 14.78 -7.82 -14.40
CA PHE A 217 14.35 -6.51 -13.91
C PHE A 217 12.93 -6.14 -14.38
N ARG A 218 12.49 -6.65 -15.53
CA ARG A 218 11.16 -6.37 -16.11
C ARG A 218 10.02 -6.87 -15.22
N ASP A 219 10.26 -7.91 -14.41
CA ASP A 219 9.24 -8.47 -13.53
C ASP A 219 8.76 -7.43 -12.50
N LEU A 220 9.67 -6.62 -11.95
CA LEU A 220 9.33 -5.55 -11.00
C LEU A 220 8.44 -4.47 -11.63
N TYR A 221 8.59 -4.20 -12.94
CA TYR A 221 7.72 -3.26 -13.67
C TYR A 221 6.32 -3.82 -13.93
N THR A 222 6.11 -5.14 -13.79
CA THR A 222 4.78 -5.73 -13.97
C THR A 222 3.89 -5.57 -12.75
N LEU A 223 4.47 -5.34 -11.57
CA LEU A 223 3.72 -5.21 -10.32
C LEU A 223 2.69 -4.08 -10.42
N CYS A 224 1.49 -4.33 -9.91
CA CYS A 224 0.47 -3.32 -9.67
C CYS A 224 0.10 -3.27 -8.19
N ARG A 225 -0.78 -2.33 -7.84
CA ARG A 225 -1.25 -2.11 -6.47
C ARG A 225 -1.76 -3.41 -5.83
N GLU A 226 -2.62 -4.14 -6.53
CA GLU A 226 -3.21 -5.38 -6.03
C GLU A 226 -2.17 -6.48 -5.75
N ASP A 227 -1.07 -6.50 -6.50
CA ASP A 227 0.03 -7.44 -6.23
C ASP A 227 0.78 -7.06 -4.95
N VAL A 228 0.96 -5.75 -4.70
CA VAL A 228 1.57 -5.23 -3.48
C VAL A 228 0.68 -5.54 -2.28
N ASP A 229 -0.63 -5.29 -2.38
CA ASP A 229 -1.60 -5.61 -1.32
C ASP A 229 -1.55 -7.10 -0.94
N ARG A 230 -1.49 -7.99 -1.95
CA ARG A 230 -1.33 -9.43 -1.73
C ARG A 230 0.00 -9.80 -1.10
N LEU A 231 1.08 -9.16 -1.53
CA LEU A 231 2.40 -9.42 -0.97
C LEU A 231 2.44 -9.05 0.51
N LEU A 232 1.87 -7.89 0.88
CA LEU A 232 1.76 -7.45 2.27
C LEU A 232 0.88 -8.39 3.08
N SER A 233 -0.30 -8.76 2.56
CA SER A 233 -1.22 -9.72 3.19
C SER A 233 -0.57 -11.08 3.45
N LEU A 234 0.15 -11.61 2.46
CA LEU A 234 0.90 -12.85 2.58
C LEU A 234 1.85 -12.80 3.78
N PHE A 235 2.64 -11.74 3.88
CA PHE A 235 3.57 -11.57 4.97
C PHE A 235 2.87 -11.40 6.33
N ALA A 236 1.86 -10.55 6.40
CA ALA A 236 1.11 -10.26 7.62
C ALA A 236 0.39 -11.48 8.21
N HIS A 237 -0.11 -12.39 7.37
CA HIS A 237 -1.05 -13.42 7.81
C HIS A 237 -0.55 -14.87 7.63
N GLU A 238 0.37 -15.14 6.68
CA GLU A 238 0.71 -16.51 6.30
C GLU A 238 2.17 -16.92 6.60
N THR A 239 3.06 -15.94 6.84
CA THR A 239 4.50 -16.20 7.00
C THR A 239 4.96 -16.29 8.45
N GLY A 240 4.32 -15.56 9.37
CA GLY A 240 4.71 -15.50 10.78
C GLY A 240 5.95 -14.64 11.07
N TYR A 241 6.42 -13.85 10.11
CA TYR A 241 7.47 -12.86 10.34
C TYR A 241 6.93 -11.69 11.17
N GLU A 242 7.71 -11.27 12.16
CA GLU A 242 7.38 -10.07 12.95
C GLU A 242 7.83 -8.80 12.25
N ARG A 243 8.86 -8.89 11.38
CA ARG A 243 9.36 -7.76 10.60
C ARG A 243 9.68 -8.18 9.18
N VAL A 244 9.27 -7.38 8.22
CA VAL A 244 9.59 -7.55 6.80
C VAL A 244 10.25 -6.28 6.31
N VAL A 245 11.46 -6.43 5.79
CA VAL A 245 12.25 -5.32 5.25
C VAL A 245 12.19 -5.41 3.73
N PHE A 246 11.66 -4.39 3.07
CA PHE A 246 11.69 -4.26 1.62
C PHE A 246 12.86 -3.40 1.20
N ASP A 247 13.79 -3.97 0.43
CA ASP A 247 14.88 -3.22 -0.18
C ASP A 247 14.46 -2.69 -1.56
N VAL A 248 14.01 -1.45 -1.62
CA VAL A 248 13.46 -0.84 -2.83
C VAL A 248 14.58 -0.18 -3.62
N GLY A 249 14.95 -0.79 -4.76
CA GLY A 249 16.05 -0.27 -5.58
C GLY A 249 15.69 0.89 -6.52
N PHE A 250 14.39 1.08 -6.81
CA PHE A 250 13.94 2.10 -7.77
C PHE A 250 12.47 2.45 -7.58
N LEU A 251 12.04 3.59 -8.14
CA LEU A 251 10.68 4.09 -8.03
C LEU A 251 9.84 3.78 -9.28
N THR A 252 8.89 2.88 -9.11
CA THR A 252 7.65 2.74 -9.89
C THR A 252 6.45 3.18 -9.05
N ASP A 253 5.28 3.27 -9.67
CA ASP A 253 4.03 3.45 -8.94
C ASP A 253 3.90 2.38 -7.83
N SER A 254 3.99 1.10 -8.16
CA SER A 254 3.84 0.02 -7.17
C SER A 254 4.85 0.09 -6.02
N SER A 255 6.09 0.53 -6.28
CA SER A 255 7.07 0.72 -5.20
C SER A 255 6.80 1.96 -4.34
N LEU A 256 6.25 3.04 -4.91
CA LEU A 256 5.80 4.21 -4.14
C LEU A 256 4.63 3.84 -3.24
N TYR A 257 3.70 3.02 -3.76
CA TYR A 257 2.61 2.46 -2.97
C TYR A 257 3.13 1.55 -1.85
N LEU A 258 4.10 0.67 -2.14
CA LEU A 258 4.74 -0.16 -1.12
C LEU A 258 5.39 0.68 -0.02
N LEU A 259 6.11 1.74 -0.37
CA LEU A 259 6.71 2.67 0.59
C LEU A 259 5.63 3.37 1.43
N TYR A 260 4.52 3.77 0.81
CA TYR A 260 3.37 4.33 1.52
C TYR A 260 2.79 3.36 2.57
N CYS A 261 2.75 2.06 2.27
CA CYS A 261 2.28 1.02 3.20
C CYS A 261 3.29 0.67 4.30
N CYS A 262 4.54 1.13 4.24
CA CYS A 262 5.54 0.82 5.26
C CYS A 262 5.32 1.65 6.54
N ASP A 263 5.52 1.01 7.69
CA ASP A 263 5.47 1.66 9.01
C ASP A 263 6.61 2.65 9.21
N ARG A 264 7.79 2.31 8.68
CA ARG A 264 9.02 3.10 8.75
C ARG A 264 9.77 2.97 7.43
N ILE A 265 10.40 4.06 7.00
CA ILE A 265 11.22 4.09 5.79
C ILE A 265 12.61 4.58 6.16
N TYR A 266 13.65 3.85 5.78
CA TYR A 266 15.03 4.28 5.98
C TYR A 266 15.64 4.78 4.69
N ILE A 267 16.21 5.97 4.75
CA ILE A 267 16.96 6.60 3.66
C ILE A 267 18.32 7.02 4.19
N PRO A 268 19.43 6.73 3.49
CA PRO A 268 20.74 7.25 3.87
C PRO A 268 20.76 8.78 4.00
N ARG A 269 21.47 9.33 4.99
CA ARG A 269 21.72 10.78 5.08
C ARG A 269 22.53 11.25 3.89
N ALA A 270 22.09 12.35 3.29
CA ALA A 270 22.86 13.04 2.27
C ALA A 270 24.17 13.58 2.87
N GLN A 271 25.28 13.23 2.26
CA GLN A 271 26.65 13.63 2.63
C GLN A 271 27.24 14.64 1.65
N SER A 272 26.61 14.84 0.48
CA SER A 272 27.05 15.79 -0.53
C SER A 272 25.93 16.72 -1.01
N ARG A 273 26.31 17.83 -1.64
CA ARG A 273 25.35 18.76 -2.26
C ARG A 273 24.50 18.10 -3.35
N TRP A 274 25.07 17.13 -4.06
CA TRP A 274 24.34 16.38 -5.09
C TRP A 274 23.28 15.47 -4.47
N GLU A 275 23.63 14.78 -3.37
CA GLU A 275 22.69 13.93 -2.63
C GLU A 275 21.57 14.76 -1.99
N GLU A 276 21.90 15.94 -1.46
CA GLU A 276 20.90 16.86 -0.90
C GLU A 276 19.91 17.35 -1.96
N GLN A 277 20.38 17.59 -3.19
CA GLN A 277 19.50 17.92 -4.31
C GLN A 277 18.58 16.75 -4.69
N ARG A 278 19.08 15.51 -4.64
CA ARG A 278 18.29 14.30 -4.87
C ARG A 278 17.24 14.10 -3.77
N ARG A 279 17.61 14.30 -2.50
CA ARG A 279 16.72 14.28 -1.34
C ARG A 279 15.55 15.22 -1.53
N ALA A 280 15.86 16.49 -1.83
CA ALA A 280 14.83 17.50 -2.04
C ALA A 280 13.97 17.22 -3.29
N ALA A 281 14.51 16.55 -4.31
CA ALA A 281 13.74 16.13 -5.47
C ALA A 281 12.74 15.00 -5.13
N LEU A 282 13.14 14.05 -4.28
CA LEU A 282 12.26 13.01 -3.75
C LEU A 282 11.12 13.63 -2.93
N GLU A 283 11.41 14.54 -2.00
CA GLU A 283 10.38 15.20 -1.19
C GLU A 283 9.38 15.98 -2.07
N ARG A 284 9.86 16.71 -3.08
CA ARG A 284 8.98 17.39 -4.04
C ARG A 284 8.12 16.42 -4.85
N LEU A 285 8.66 15.26 -5.20
CA LEU A 285 7.91 14.20 -5.88
C LEU A 285 6.78 13.71 -4.96
N LEU A 286 7.11 13.32 -3.72
CA LEU A 286 6.12 12.82 -2.76
C LEU A 286 5.01 13.84 -2.52
N VAL A 287 5.33 15.11 -2.28
CA VAL A 287 4.32 16.18 -2.13
C VAL A 287 3.45 16.31 -3.39
N ARG A 288 4.04 16.26 -4.59
CA ARG A 288 3.29 16.38 -5.84
C ARG A 288 2.32 15.22 -6.06
N GLU A 289 2.71 14.02 -5.65
CA GLU A 289 1.86 12.82 -5.72
C GLU A 289 0.86 12.74 -4.54
N GLY A 290 0.86 13.73 -3.63
CA GLY A 290 0.03 13.74 -2.44
C GLY A 290 0.44 12.70 -1.41
N LEU A 291 1.71 12.33 -1.34
CA LEU A 291 2.26 11.33 -0.41
C LEU A 291 3.06 12.01 0.71
N GLU A 292 2.57 13.13 1.23
CA GLU A 292 3.26 13.88 2.29
C GLU A 292 3.44 13.05 3.57
N GLU A 293 2.49 12.17 3.90
CA GLU A 293 2.56 11.29 5.07
C GLU A 293 3.72 10.28 4.99
N VAL A 294 4.16 9.93 3.77
CA VAL A 294 5.33 9.08 3.57
C VAL A 294 6.57 9.79 4.10
N ILE A 295 6.64 11.11 3.99
CA ILE A 295 7.78 11.91 4.48
C ILE A 295 7.90 11.80 5.99
N ASP A 296 6.78 11.78 6.71
CA ASP A 296 6.75 11.66 8.17
C ASP A 296 7.26 10.29 8.65
N ASN A 297 7.14 9.25 7.81
CA ASN A 297 7.66 7.91 8.09
C ASN A 297 9.15 7.74 7.71
N ILE A 298 9.78 8.73 7.05
CA ILE A 298 11.18 8.65 6.62
C ILE A 298 12.14 8.96 7.79
N GLN A 299 13.08 8.04 8.00
CA GLN A 299 14.19 8.16 8.92
C GLN A 299 15.51 8.25 8.16
N TYR A 300 16.13 9.43 8.20
CA TYR A 300 17.42 9.66 7.59
C TYR A 300 18.56 9.20 8.49
N ILE A 301 19.30 8.19 8.04
CA ILE A 301 20.37 7.51 8.82
C ILE A 301 21.75 7.57 8.19
#